data_AF-A0A7G7W578-F1
#
_entry.id   AF-A0A7G7W578-F1
#
_cell.length_a   1.000
_cell.length_b   1.000
_cell.length_c   1.000
_cell.angle_alpha   90.00
_cell.angle_beta   90.00
_cell.angle_gamma   90.00
#
_symmetry.space_group_name_H-M   'P 1'
#
loop_
_entity.id
_entity.type
_entity.pdbx_description
1 polymer ?
#
loop_
_entity_poly.entity_id
_entity_poly.type
_entity_poly.pdbx_seq_one_letter_code
_entity_poly.pdbx_strand_id
1 'polypeptide(L)'
;MPRIFLLSLGLITMLSTACSQAQSDTAKEMNDSPKTEKKKDKKGKKDKASSGPVASLQPVGELQGGIPESSGLAHGGRPGTFYTHGDAGTSSTLYLINEQGEKLGERELPVRNIDWESLADDGKGTVFVTDAGNNNNSRRDLAIYRVNPQQPNSVGKISFRYPDQSAFPPAKEERNFDCEASLWHDGKVYLFTKDRATQSTSKVYSVSDQPGSYVAELLAKLRISGEVTGADLSPDGRHLALLGRQELYLFEGNDLNGALKATPKSVSLKGAGQTEGVLFLDNGTLLISTEEGALYRYNL
;
A
#
# COMPACT_ATOMS: atom_id res chain seq x y z
N MET A 1 48.64 49.62 25.19
CA MET A 1 48.99 48.95 23.91
C MET A 1 47.69 48.55 23.23
N PRO A 2 47.51 48.80 21.93
CA PRO A 2 46.31 48.37 21.20
C PRO A 2 46.36 46.87 20.87
N ARG A 3 45.20 46.25 20.64
CA ARG A 3 45.07 45.00 19.87
C ARG A 3 44.05 45.21 18.75
N ILE A 4 44.26 44.47 17.66
CA ILE A 4 43.70 44.76 16.33
C ILE A 4 42.50 43.86 16.04
N PHE A 5 41.63 44.34 15.14
CA PHE A 5 40.48 43.65 14.57
C PHE A 5 40.76 42.21 14.08
N LEU A 6 39.70 41.41 14.04
CA LEU A 6 39.39 40.55 12.89
C LEU A 6 37.88 40.28 12.84
N LEU A 7 37.19 40.82 11.82
CA LEU A 7 35.84 40.40 11.45
C LEU A 7 35.96 39.20 10.50
N SER A 8 35.27 38.10 10.80
CA SER A 8 35.09 36.98 9.88
C SER A 8 33.79 37.15 9.08
N LEU A 9 33.89 37.52 7.80
CA LEU A 9 32.74 37.65 6.92
C LEU A 9 32.35 36.26 6.38
N GLY A 10 31.15 35.77 6.72
CA GLY A 10 30.64 34.49 6.25
C GLY A 10 30.22 34.54 4.77
N LEU A 11 30.81 33.69 3.93
CA LEU A 11 30.53 33.64 2.50
C LEU A 11 29.30 32.77 2.21
N ILE A 12 28.25 33.35 1.63
CA ILE A 12 27.04 32.62 1.23
C ILE A 12 27.20 32.13 -0.21
N THR A 13 27.32 30.81 -0.40
CA THR A 13 27.37 30.17 -1.72
C THR A 13 25.98 29.68 -2.14
N MET A 14 25.29 30.48 -2.95
CA MET A 14 24.10 30.02 -3.70
C MET A 14 24.53 29.02 -4.79
N LEU A 15 23.88 27.86 -4.84
CA LEU A 15 24.00 26.89 -5.93
C LEU A 15 22.76 26.98 -6.83
N SER A 16 22.94 27.46 -8.06
CA SER A 16 21.89 27.49 -9.08
C SER A 16 21.98 26.27 -10.00
N THR A 17 20.88 25.52 -10.10
CA THR A 17 20.75 24.40 -11.04
C THR A 17 20.29 24.93 -12.41
N ALA A 18 21.16 24.83 -13.41
CA ALA A 18 20.85 25.21 -14.79
C ALA A 18 20.35 24.00 -15.59
N CYS A 19 19.12 24.04 -16.07
CA CYS A 19 18.64 23.12 -17.11
C CYS A 19 19.34 23.42 -18.44
N SER A 20 19.64 22.38 -19.22
CA SER A 20 20.13 22.51 -20.60
C SER A 20 19.26 21.71 -21.55
N GLN A 21 18.77 22.36 -22.60
CA GLN A 21 18.10 21.73 -23.74
C GLN A 21 19.06 21.73 -24.94
N ALA A 22 18.95 20.71 -25.81
CA ALA A 22 19.72 20.64 -27.05
C ALA A 22 18.81 20.37 -28.26
N GLN A 23 18.73 21.38 -29.12
CA GLN A 23 18.31 21.36 -30.53
C GLN A 23 19.53 21.91 -31.34
N SER A 24 19.74 21.66 -32.63
CA SER A 24 19.17 20.72 -33.62
C SER A 24 20.10 20.68 -34.86
N ASP A 25 19.57 20.33 -36.05
CA ASP A 25 20.04 20.65 -37.43
C ASP A 25 20.68 19.48 -38.21
N THR A 26 19.97 18.83 -39.15
CA THR A 26 19.85 19.05 -40.64
C THR A 26 21.08 18.59 -41.47
N ALA A 27 21.01 18.14 -42.74
CA ALA A 27 20.06 18.38 -43.87
C ALA A 27 20.13 17.25 -44.97
N LYS A 28 19.32 17.13 -46.07
CA LYS A 28 17.89 17.44 -46.39
C LYS A 28 17.55 17.21 -47.92
N GLU A 29 17.41 15.97 -48.42
CA GLU A 29 16.95 15.66 -49.81
C GLU A 29 15.88 14.53 -49.76
N MET A 30 14.69 14.56 -50.40
CA MET A 30 14.26 14.80 -51.81
C MET A 30 14.66 13.65 -52.76
N ASN A 31 13.77 12.97 -53.52
CA ASN A 31 12.29 13.00 -53.65
C ASN A 31 11.80 11.56 -54.06
N ASP A 32 10.60 11.18 -54.56
CA ASP A 32 9.43 11.86 -55.16
C ASP A 32 8.09 11.08 -54.91
N SER A 33 7.32 10.72 -55.97
CA SER A 33 6.02 9.99 -56.00
C SER A 33 5.78 9.39 -57.43
N PRO A 34 4.67 8.69 -57.81
CA PRO A 34 3.38 8.47 -57.12
C PRO A 34 2.72 7.05 -57.20
N LYS A 35 1.72 6.84 -56.32
CA LYS A 35 0.43 6.08 -56.49
C LYS A 35 0.37 4.66 -57.08
N THR A 36 -0.36 3.78 -56.37
CA THR A 36 -1.30 2.81 -56.99
C THR A 36 -2.49 2.52 -56.05
N GLU A 37 -3.60 1.97 -56.56
CA GLU A 37 -4.88 1.91 -55.84
C GLU A 37 -5.29 0.54 -55.26
N LYS A 38 -6.01 0.59 -54.12
CA LYS A 38 -7.12 -0.29 -53.70
C LYS A 38 -6.96 -1.81 -53.77
N LYS A 39 -7.04 -2.43 -52.59
CA LYS A 39 -8.19 -3.31 -52.29
C LYS A 39 -8.61 -3.20 -50.82
N LYS A 40 -9.87 -3.54 -50.55
CA LYS A 40 -10.46 -3.56 -49.20
C LYS A 40 -10.30 -4.95 -48.61
N ASP A 41 -10.14 -5.04 -47.30
CA ASP A 41 -10.84 -6.07 -46.53
C ASP A 41 -11.35 -5.54 -45.19
N LYS A 42 -12.27 -6.26 -44.54
CA LYS A 42 -13.14 -5.73 -43.47
C LYS A 42 -12.93 -6.38 -42.09
N LYS A 43 -13.17 -5.56 -41.06
CA LYS A 43 -13.51 -5.95 -39.67
C LYS A 43 -12.49 -6.82 -38.91
N GLY A 44 -11.45 -6.16 -38.40
CA GLY A 44 -11.03 -6.38 -37.02
C GLY A 44 -11.78 -5.41 -36.11
N LYS A 45 -12.80 -5.86 -35.37
CA LYS A 45 -13.52 -5.01 -34.40
C LYS A 45 -12.64 -4.91 -33.15
N LYS A 46 -11.89 -3.80 -32.98
CA LYS A 46 -11.32 -3.46 -31.67
C LYS A 46 -12.49 -3.19 -30.72
N ASP A 47 -12.77 -4.14 -29.83
CA ASP A 47 -13.69 -3.90 -28.75
C ASP A 47 -13.10 -2.85 -27.81
N LYS A 48 -13.77 -1.70 -27.72
CA LYS A 48 -13.51 -0.73 -26.65
C LYS A 48 -13.84 -1.43 -25.34
N ALA A 49 -12.83 -1.69 -24.51
CA ALA A 49 -13.05 -2.13 -23.14
C ALA A 49 -14.01 -1.16 -22.45
N SER A 50 -15.14 -1.67 -21.99
CA SER A 50 -16.18 -0.84 -21.39
C SER A 50 -15.74 -0.39 -20.01
N SER A 51 -15.45 0.89 -19.84
CA SER A 51 -15.32 1.56 -18.54
C SER A 51 -16.70 1.78 -17.91
N GLY A 52 -17.45 0.69 -17.73
CA GLY A 52 -18.66 0.68 -16.91
C GLY A 52 -18.29 0.46 -15.45
N PRO A 53 -19.15 0.83 -14.49
CA PRO A 53 -18.93 0.50 -13.08
C PRO A 53 -18.76 -1.01 -12.91
N VAL A 54 -17.79 -1.41 -12.10
CA VAL A 54 -17.73 -2.76 -11.55
C VAL A 54 -18.96 -2.91 -10.66
N ALA A 55 -19.94 -3.73 -11.04
CA ALA A 55 -21.30 -3.67 -10.47
C ALA A 55 -21.35 -3.72 -8.93
N SER A 56 -20.42 -4.46 -8.31
CA SER A 56 -20.25 -4.58 -6.86
C SER A 56 -19.58 -3.39 -6.17
N LEU A 57 -18.81 -2.57 -6.89
CA LEU A 57 -18.00 -1.46 -6.38
C LEU A 57 -18.77 -0.14 -6.49
N GLN A 58 -19.01 0.52 -5.36
CA GLN A 58 -19.79 1.76 -5.28
C GLN A 58 -18.96 2.83 -4.54
N PRO A 59 -18.76 4.04 -5.09
CA PRO A 59 -18.12 5.13 -4.34
C PRO A 59 -19.01 5.55 -3.17
N VAL A 60 -18.42 5.77 -1.99
CA VAL A 60 -19.13 6.13 -0.74
C VAL A 60 -18.62 7.42 -0.08
N GLY A 61 -17.43 7.90 -0.46
CA GLY A 61 -16.82 9.10 0.11
C GLY A 61 -15.48 9.45 -0.51
N GLU A 62 -14.85 10.49 0.03
CA GLU A 62 -13.49 10.95 -0.29
C GLU A 62 -12.91 11.59 0.99
N LEU A 63 -11.62 11.39 1.25
CA LEU A 63 -10.97 11.91 2.47
C LEU A 63 -11.03 13.44 2.55
N GLN A 64 -11.42 13.95 3.72
CA GLN A 64 -11.64 15.37 3.95
C GLN A 64 -10.87 15.91 5.15
N GLY A 65 -10.76 17.23 5.22
CA GLY A 65 -10.13 17.92 6.36
C GLY A 65 -8.60 17.85 6.38
N GLY A 66 -7.94 17.64 5.24
CA GLY A 66 -6.48 17.69 5.11
C GLY A 66 -5.75 16.44 5.63
N ILE A 67 -6.39 15.26 5.52
CA ILE A 67 -5.68 13.98 5.48
C ILE A 67 -4.92 13.96 4.14
N PRO A 68 -3.62 13.57 4.08
CA PRO A 68 -2.84 13.66 2.84
C PRO A 68 -3.23 12.58 1.81
N GLU A 69 -3.43 11.34 2.27
CA GLU A 69 -3.62 10.12 1.48
C GLU A 69 -4.13 8.98 2.38
N SER A 70 -4.34 7.76 1.85
CA SER A 70 -4.65 6.56 2.64
C SER A 70 -3.96 5.29 2.13
N SER A 71 -2.95 4.82 2.87
CA SER A 71 -2.30 3.53 2.60
C SER A 71 -2.99 2.34 3.29
N GLY A 72 -3.67 2.57 4.43
CA GLY A 72 -4.27 1.50 5.24
C GLY A 72 -5.62 1.85 5.88
N LEU A 73 -6.39 0.82 6.25
CA LEU A 73 -7.68 0.93 6.93
C LEU A 73 -7.77 -0.01 8.14
N ALA A 74 -8.44 0.42 9.21
CA ALA A 74 -8.77 -0.39 10.40
C ALA A 74 -10.04 0.12 11.09
N HIS A 75 -10.66 -0.66 11.99
CA HIS A 75 -11.87 -0.23 12.68
C HIS A 75 -11.64 0.91 13.68
N GLY A 76 -12.46 1.97 13.59
CA GLY A 76 -12.41 3.16 14.45
C GLY A 76 -12.92 2.96 15.89
N GLY A 77 -13.24 1.72 16.28
CA GLY A 77 -13.84 1.39 17.58
C GLY A 77 -15.31 1.79 17.75
N ARG A 78 -15.96 2.31 16.71
CA ARG A 78 -17.42 2.56 16.63
C ARG A 78 -17.93 2.18 15.23
N PRO A 79 -19.18 1.68 15.09
CA PRO A 79 -19.78 1.39 13.79
C PRO A 79 -19.73 2.60 12.85
N GLY A 80 -19.37 2.38 11.58
CA GLY A 80 -19.25 3.46 10.58
C GLY A 80 -18.08 4.42 10.80
N THR A 81 -17.07 4.05 11.60
CA THR A 81 -15.84 4.83 11.79
C THR A 81 -14.60 3.97 11.57
N PHE A 82 -13.55 4.56 11.00
CA PHE A 82 -12.34 3.87 10.54
C PHE A 82 -11.08 4.67 10.85
N TYR A 83 -9.96 4.00 11.05
CA TYR A 83 -8.64 4.61 11.10
C TYR A 83 -7.94 4.49 9.73
N THR A 84 -7.20 5.53 9.34
CA THR A 84 -6.28 5.54 8.19
C THR A 84 -4.99 6.30 8.54
N HIS A 85 -3.95 6.18 7.73
CA HIS A 85 -2.70 6.95 7.79
C HIS A 85 -2.21 7.27 6.36
N GLY A 86 -1.27 8.21 6.26
CA GLY A 86 -0.47 8.41 5.06
C GLY A 86 0.83 7.59 5.05
N ASP A 87 1.55 7.70 3.95
CA ASP A 87 2.76 6.95 3.59
C ASP A 87 4.04 7.60 4.17
N ALA A 88 5.21 7.12 3.76
CA ALA A 88 6.52 7.62 4.08
C ALA A 88 6.64 9.15 3.89
N GLY A 89 7.02 9.83 4.97
CA GLY A 89 7.19 11.29 4.99
C GLY A 89 5.99 12.09 5.50
N THR A 90 4.83 11.46 5.73
CA THR A 90 3.74 12.09 6.47
C THR A 90 3.98 12.10 7.98
N SER A 91 3.10 12.78 8.73
CA SER A 91 3.09 12.69 10.19
C SER A 91 2.74 11.26 10.65
N SER A 92 3.22 10.91 11.85
CA SER A 92 3.01 9.59 12.45
C SER A 92 1.64 9.53 13.16
N THR A 93 0.59 9.76 12.38
CA THR A 93 -0.78 10.04 12.87
C THR A 93 -1.78 9.05 12.30
N LEU A 94 -2.62 8.47 13.18
CA LEU A 94 -3.84 7.78 12.77
C LEU A 94 -5.00 8.78 12.70
N TYR A 95 -5.59 8.92 11.52
CA TYR A 95 -6.76 9.76 11.26
C TYR A 95 -8.03 8.93 11.43
N LEU A 96 -8.94 9.36 12.30
CA LEU A 96 -10.27 8.76 12.46
C LEU A 96 -11.22 9.42 11.45
N ILE A 97 -11.86 8.63 10.61
CA ILE A 97 -12.85 9.05 9.59
C ILE A 97 -14.19 8.34 9.77
N ASN A 98 -15.24 8.83 9.11
CA ASN A 98 -16.43 8.03 8.78
C ASN A 98 -16.36 7.47 7.36
N GLU A 99 -17.39 6.72 6.94
CA GLU A 99 -17.47 6.13 5.58
C GLU A 99 -17.53 7.18 4.45
N GLN A 100 -17.90 8.43 4.76
CA GLN A 100 -17.92 9.54 3.81
C GLN A 100 -16.53 10.21 3.67
N GLY A 101 -15.56 9.80 4.49
CA GLY A 101 -14.21 10.36 4.54
C GLY A 101 -14.07 11.61 5.41
N GLU A 102 -15.11 12.01 6.14
CA GLU A 102 -15.07 13.15 7.05
C GLU A 102 -14.15 12.86 8.24
N LYS A 103 -13.11 13.68 8.45
CA LYS A 103 -12.18 13.53 9.57
C LYS A 103 -12.85 13.86 10.91
N LEU A 104 -13.07 12.82 11.72
CA LEU A 104 -13.65 12.87 13.06
C LEU A 104 -12.61 13.14 14.16
N GLY A 105 -11.32 12.94 13.87
CA GLY A 105 -10.23 13.25 14.80
C GLY A 105 -8.89 12.63 14.41
N GLU A 106 -7.88 12.86 15.25
CA GLU A 106 -6.49 12.45 14.99
C GLU A 106 -5.87 11.79 16.23
N ARG A 107 -4.85 10.94 16.02
CA ARG A 107 -4.04 10.31 17.06
C ARG A 107 -2.58 10.27 16.59
N GLU A 108 -1.81 11.31 16.92
CA GLU A 108 -0.35 11.30 16.79
C GLU A 108 0.24 10.22 17.72
N LEU A 109 1.18 9.42 17.20
CA LEU A 109 1.86 8.36 17.94
C LEU A 109 3.31 8.77 18.26
N PRO A 110 3.86 8.46 19.45
CA PRO A 110 5.23 8.82 19.87
C PRO A 110 6.31 7.92 19.23
N VAL A 111 6.18 7.65 17.94
CA VAL A 111 7.11 6.87 17.11
C VAL A 111 7.34 7.61 15.80
N ARG A 112 8.28 7.13 14.99
CA ARG A 112 8.55 7.71 13.66
C ARG A 112 7.94 6.82 12.57
N ASN A 113 7.20 7.42 11.65
CA ASN A 113 6.95 6.89 10.31
C ASN A 113 8.27 6.88 9.52
N ILE A 114 8.70 5.68 9.10
CA ILE A 114 9.86 5.48 8.21
C ILE A 114 9.33 5.07 6.82
N ASP A 115 8.59 3.95 6.73
CA ASP A 115 7.72 3.58 5.61
C ASP A 115 6.48 2.86 6.19
N TRP A 116 5.41 3.62 6.51
CA TRP A 116 4.13 3.10 7.03
C TRP A 116 3.16 2.71 5.91
N GLU A 117 2.91 1.41 5.74
CA GLU A 117 2.20 0.89 4.57
C GLU A 117 0.78 0.38 4.87
N SER A 118 0.52 -0.10 6.09
CA SER A 118 -0.71 -0.87 6.37
C SER A 118 -1.16 -0.82 7.83
N LEU A 119 -2.47 -0.96 8.04
CA LEU A 119 -3.10 -1.19 9.34
C LEU A 119 -3.70 -2.58 9.44
N ALA A 120 -3.84 -3.06 10.67
CA ALA A 120 -4.75 -4.15 11.05
C ALA A 120 -5.33 -3.89 12.45
N ASP A 121 -6.42 -4.55 12.84
CA ASP A 121 -6.96 -4.46 14.22
C ASP A 121 -7.41 -5.82 14.80
N ASP A 122 -7.46 -5.92 16.14
CA ASP A 122 -7.78 -7.17 16.87
C ASP A 122 -9.29 -7.37 17.16
N GLY A 123 -10.16 -6.51 16.62
CA GLY A 123 -11.59 -6.43 16.93
C GLY A 123 -11.90 -5.99 18.37
N LYS A 124 -10.88 -5.65 19.18
CA LYS A 124 -10.99 -5.34 20.63
C LYS A 124 -10.41 -3.96 20.97
N GLY A 125 -9.88 -3.23 19.99
CA GLY A 125 -9.37 -1.87 20.12
C GLY A 125 -7.84 -1.74 20.13
N THR A 126 -7.10 -2.81 19.83
CA THR A 126 -5.69 -2.70 19.40
C THR A 126 -5.65 -2.47 17.89
N VAL A 127 -4.92 -1.46 17.44
CA VAL A 127 -4.49 -1.29 16.05
C VAL A 127 -3.00 -1.63 15.93
N PHE A 128 -2.62 -2.22 14.81
CA PHE A 128 -1.27 -2.56 14.42
C PHE A 128 -0.88 -1.71 13.21
N VAL A 129 0.16 -0.89 13.33
CA VAL A 129 0.65 -0.03 12.24
C VAL A 129 1.95 -0.61 11.69
N THR A 130 1.96 -1.02 10.43
CA THR A 130 3.07 -1.75 9.82
C THR A 130 4.08 -0.78 9.18
N ASP A 131 5.18 -0.53 9.89
CA ASP A 131 6.36 0.21 9.43
C ASP A 131 7.36 -0.76 8.80
N ALA A 132 7.02 -1.22 7.60
CA ALA A 132 7.77 -2.27 6.92
C ALA A 132 7.81 -2.15 5.38
N GLY A 133 7.38 -1.01 4.83
CA GLY A 133 7.72 -0.62 3.48
C GLY A 133 9.23 -0.60 3.30
N ASN A 134 9.67 -1.03 2.13
CA ASN A 134 11.04 -1.44 1.88
C ASN A 134 11.30 -1.56 0.36
N ASN A 135 10.91 -0.52 -0.39
CA ASN A 135 11.02 -0.40 -1.86
C ASN A 135 12.35 -0.92 -2.47
N ASN A 136 13.46 -0.73 -1.76
CA ASN A 136 14.80 -1.18 -2.19
C ASN A 136 15.17 -2.61 -1.73
N ASN A 137 14.37 -3.20 -0.85
CA ASN A 137 14.56 -4.48 -0.15
C ASN A 137 15.83 -4.50 0.73
N SER A 138 16.19 -3.35 1.31
CA SER A 138 17.44 -3.11 2.05
C SER A 138 17.27 -2.75 3.53
N ARG A 139 16.07 -2.43 4.02
CA ARG A 139 15.80 -2.15 5.44
C ARG A 139 16.06 -3.37 6.33
N ARG A 140 16.43 -3.11 7.58
CA ARG A 140 16.79 -4.13 8.61
C ARG A 140 16.09 -3.90 9.95
N ASP A 141 15.20 -2.91 9.98
CA ASP A 141 14.60 -2.24 11.12
C ASP A 141 13.06 -2.34 11.13
N LEU A 142 12.53 -3.18 10.23
CA LEU A 142 11.11 -3.44 9.97
C LEU A 142 10.34 -3.71 11.27
N ALA A 143 9.14 -3.14 11.34
CA ALA A 143 8.39 -3.07 12.58
C ALA A 143 6.87 -3.09 12.38
N ILE A 144 6.18 -3.46 13.46
CA ILE A 144 4.76 -3.24 13.63
C ILE A 144 4.59 -2.53 14.98
N TYR A 145 3.84 -1.43 14.98
CA TYR A 145 3.52 -0.64 16.17
C TYR A 145 2.14 -1.05 16.70
N ARG A 146 2.15 -1.76 17.83
CA ARG A 146 0.95 -2.19 18.56
C ARG A 146 0.47 -1.04 19.44
N VAL A 147 -0.69 -0.45 19.13
CA VAL A 147 -1.23 0.72 19.84
C VAL A 147 -2.70 0.53 20.18
N ASN A 148 -3.15 1.09 21.30
CA ASN A 148 -4.56 1.37 21.53
C ASN A 148 -4.82 2.84 21.16
N PRO A 149 -5.62 3.18 20.13
CA PRO A 149 -5.85 4.56 19.72
C PRO A 149 -6.53 5.47 20.76
N GLN A 150 -7.06 4.93 21.87
CA GLN A 150 -7.52 5.74 23.02
C GLN A 150 -6.41 6.00 24.06
N GLN A 151 -5.24 5.37 23.89
CA GLN A 151 -4.03 5.56 24.69
C GLN A 151 -2.79 5.70 23.77
N PRO A 152 -2.77 6.65 22.81
CA PRO A 152 -1.77 6.69 21.73
C PRO A 152 -0.33 6.84 22.22
N ASN A 153 -0.13 7.38 23.42
CA ASN A 153 1.19 7.48 24.06
C ASN A 153 1.79 6.14 24.52
N SER A 154 1.03 5.04 24.46
CA SER A 154 1.44 3.69 24.87
C SER A 154 1.55 2.78 23.65
N VAL A 155 2.72 2.80 23.00
CA VAL A 155 3.01 2.02 21.79
C VAL A 155 4.00 0.90 22.10
N GLY A 156 3.59 -0.34 21.83
CA GLY A 156 4.48 -1.50 21.81
C GLY A 156 5.14 -1.66 20.43
N LYS A 157 6.44 -2.00 20.38
CA LYS A 157 7.14 -2.29 19.12
C LYS A 157 7.33 -3.79 18.94
N ILE A 158 6.86 -4.32 17.82
CA ILE A 158 7.11 -5.68 17.33
C ILE A 158 8.15 -5.53 16.21
N SER A 159 9.42 -5.82 16.50
CA SER A 159 10.48 -5.76 15.49
C SER A 159 10.61 -7.11 14.81
N PHE A 160 10.80 -7.16 13.49
CA PHE A 160 10.91 -8.45 12.79
C PHE A 160 11.96 -8.46 11.67
N ARG A 161 12.35 -9.67 11.29
CA ARG A 161 13.12 -9.95 10.08
C ARG A 161 12.61 -11.20 9.40
N TYR A 162 12.74 -11.27 8.09
CA TYR A 162 12.41 -12.48 7.34
C TYR A 162 13.38 -13.63 7.64
N PRO A 163 12.93 -14.89 7.49
CA PRO A 163 13.76 -16.07 7.67
C PRO A 163 14.69 -16.32 6.46
N ASP A 164 14.23 -15.96 5.25
CA ASP A 164 14.87 -16.24 3.96
C ASP A 164 15.59 -15.03 3.33
N GLN A 165 15.63 -13.86 4.00
CA GLN A 165 16.41 -12.72 3.54
C GLN A 165 17.86 -12.77 4.03
N SER A 166 18.78 -13.21 3.16
CA SER A 166 20.22 -13.24 3.44
C SER A 166 20.94 -11.93 3.10
N ALA A 167 20.45 -11.19 2.10
CA ALA A 167 21.10 -10.01 1.53
C ALA A 167 20.18 -8.76 1.54
N PHE A 168 20.81 -7.58 1.66
CA PHE A 168 20.16 -6.30 1.93
C PHE A 168 20.86 -5.19 1.13
N PRO A 169 20.44 -4.90 -0.12
CA PRO A 169 19.40 -5.61 -0.86
C PRO A 169 19.86 -6.97 -1.41
N PRO A 170 18.93 -7.88 -1.73
CA PRO A 170 19.23 -9.10 -2.48
C PRO A 170 19.36 -8.81 -3.99
N ALA A 171 19.61 -9.84 -4.80
CA ALA A 171 19.59 -9.73 -6.25
C ALA A 171 18.21 -9.23 -6.74
N LYS A 172 18.11 -8.60 -7.91
CA LYS A 172 16.86 -7.94 -8.35
C LYS A 172 15.72 -8.95 -8.49
N GLU A 173 16.06 -10.10 -9.05
CA GLU A 173 15.26 -11.31 -9.21
C GLU A 173 14.81 -11.98 -7.89
N GLU A 174 15.36 -11.55 -6.75
CA GLU A 174 15.03 -12.04 -5.39
C GLU A 174 14.30 -11.01 -4.52
N ARG A 175 14.03 -9.80 -5.04
CA ARG A 175 13.40 -8.68 -4.29
C ARG A 175 11.92 -8.92 -4.00
N ASN A 176 11.68 -9.70 -2.96
CA ASN A 176 10.35 -10.06 -2.49
C ASN A 176 10.37 -10.11 -0.94
N PHE A 177 10.67 -8.94 -0.37
CA PHE A 177 10.85 -8.64 1.06
C PHE A 177 10.33 -7.22 1.40
N ASP A 178 9.41 -6.73 0.59
CA ASP A 178 8.72 -5.45 0.72
C ASP A 178 7.36 -5.67 1.38
N CYS A 179 7.09 -5.17 2.60
CA CYS A 179 5.88 -5.53 3.34
C CYS A 179 4.85 -4.41 3.30
N GLU A 180 3.92 -4.51 2.35
CA GLU A 180 3.00 -3.42 2.03
C GLU A 180 1.53 -3.82 2.23
N ALA A 181 1.28 -4.93 2.93
CA ALA A 181 -0.03 -5.23 3.52
C ALA A 181 0.08 -6.15 4.73
N SER A 182 -0.86 -6.00 5.67
CA SER A 182 -0.92 -6.78 6.91
C SER A 182 -2.36 -7.00 7.38
N LEU A 183 -2.61 -8.09 8.11
CA LEU A 183 -3.87 -8.35 8.83
C LEU A 183 -3.60 -9.03 10.18
N TRP A 184 -4.52 -8.94 11.14
CA TRP A 184 -4.42 -9.64 12.42
C TRP A 184 -5.37 -10.85 12.46
N HIS A 185 -4.90 -11.99 12.97
CA HIS A 185 -5.74 -13.14 13.24
C HIS A 185 -5.13 -13.99 14.37
N ASP A 186 -5.96 -14.40 15.33
CA ASP A 186 -5.62 -15.32 16.43
C ASP A 186 -4.25 -15.06 17.13
N GLY A 187 -4.00 -13.82 17.53
CA GLY A 187 -2.77 -13.43 18.25
C GLY A 187 -1.50 -13.35 17.37
N LYS A 188 -1.67 -13.39 16.05
CA LYS A 188 -0.61 -13.16 15.05
C LYS A 188 -0.94 -11.97 14.17
N VAL A 189 0.09 -11.24 13.76
CA VAL A 189 0.01 -10.36 12.59
C VAL A 189 0.59 -11.12 11.39
N TYR A 190 -0.19 -11.18 10.32
CA TYR A 190 0.16 -11.75 9.03
C TYR A 190 0.64 -10.65 8.10
N LEU A 191 1.68 -10.93 7.31
CA LEU A 191 2.42 -9.94 6.53
C LEU A 191 2.53 -10.41 5.08
N PHE A 192 2.15 -9.57 4.13
CA PHE A 192 2.07 -9.88 2.70
C PHE A 192 3.03 -8.99 1.92
N THR A 193 3.83 -9.58 1.03
CA THR A 193 4.84 -8.81 0.30
C THR A 193 4.40 -8.27 -1.05
N LYS A 194 4.88 -7.06 -1.39
CA LYS A 194 4.86 -6.47 -2.74
C LYS A 194 6.06 -7.04 -3.52
N ASP A 195 5.81 -7.70 -4.66
CA ASP A 195 6.84 -8.45 -5.41
C ASP A 195 7.62 -7.55 -6.37
N ARG A 196 8.60 -6.81 -5.82
CA ARG A 196 9.50 -5.91 -6.57
C ARG A 196 10.46 -6.64 -7.53
N ALA A 197 10.41 -7.97 -7.63
CA ALA A 197 11.18 -8.77 -8.58
C ALA A 197 10.37 -9.13 -9.83
N THR A 198 9.21 -9.79 -9.65
CA THR A 198 8.44 -10.36 -10.78
C THR A 198 6.97 -9.97 -10.84
N GLN A 199 6.45 -9.23 -9.84
CA GLN A 199 5.05 -8.84 -9.73
C GLN A 199 4.07 -10.03 -9.91
N SER A 200 4.44 -11.20 -9.39
CA SER A 200 3.74 -12.49 -9.61
C SER A 200 3.44 -13.30 -8.35
N THR A 201 4.14 -13.04 -7.24
CA THR A 201 4.06 -13.86 -6.03
C THR A 201 4.13 -13.01 -4.77
N SER A 202 3.06 -12.93 -3.99
CA SER A 202 3.17 -12.43 -2.61
C SER A 202 3.62 -13.55 -1.68
N LYS A 203 4.66 -13.31 -0.88
CA LYS A 203 5.00 -14.19 0.25
C LYS A 203 4.16 -13.79 1.44
N VAL A 204 3.63 -14.78 2.17
CA VAL A 204 2.87 -14.55 3.39
C VAL A 204 3.68 -15.05 4.57
N TYR A 205 3.94 -14.17 5.52
CA TYR A 205 4.60 -14.50 6.78
C TYR A 205 3.67 -14.25 7.97
N SER A 206 4.06 -14.69 9.16
CA SER A 206 3.44 -14.24 10.41
C SER A 206 4.45 -13.98 11.53
N VAL A 207 4.07 -13.10 12.46
CA VAL A 207 4.75 -12.82 13.72
C VAL A 207 3.72 -12.77 14.86
N SER A 208 4.16 -12.87 16.12
CA SER A 208 3.28 -12.66 17.28
C SER A 208 2.80 -11.20 17.34
N ASP A 209 1.57 -10.99 17.82
CA ASP A 209 1.00 -9.66 18.05
C ASP A 209 1.49 -8.97 19.35
N GLN A 210 2.48 -9.56 20.03
CA GLN A 210 3.06 -9.06 21.28
C GLN A 210 4.40 -8.33 21.04
N PRO A 211 4.70 -7.24 21.78
CA PRO A 211 5.96 -6.51 21.63
C PRO A 211 7.21 -7.38 21.88
N GLY A 212 8.21 -7.26 21.01
CA GLY A 212 9.39 -8.12 21.02
C GLY A 212 10.23 -8.02 19.74
N SER A 213 11.11 -9.01 19.54
CA SER A 213 11.96 -9.13 18.35
C SER A 213 11.88 -10.55 17.79
N TYR A 214 11.39 -10.69 16.56
CA TYR A 214 11.02 -11.98 15.97
C TYR A 214 11.76 -12.29 14.67
N VAL A 215 11.91 -13.57 14.38
CA VAL A 215 12.09 -14.07 13.01
C VAL A 215 10.70 -14.45 12.52
N ALA A 216 10.28 -13.91 11.38
CA ALA A 216 8.95 -14.18 10.84
C ALA A 216 8.84 -15.63 10.33
N GLU A 217 7.67 -16.24 10.51
CA GLU A 217 7.36 -17.58 10.01
C GLU A 217 6.82 -17.47 8.57
N LEU A 218 7.53 -18.02 7.57
CA LEU A 218 7.06 -18.05 6.18
C LEU A 218 5.98 -19.14 6.01
N LEU A 219 4.74 -18.73 5.73
CA LEU A 219 3.57 -19.60 5.67
C LEU A 219 3.17 -20.00 4.25
N ALA A 220 3.16 -19.04 3.31
CA ALA A 220 2.63 -19.26 1.97
C ALA A 220 3.34 -18.41 0.89
N LYS A 221 3.08 -18.76 -0.37
CA LYS A 221 3.48 -18.00 -1.57
C LYS A 221 2.28 -17.94 -2.51
N LEU A 222 1.50 -16.86 -2.42
CA LEU A 222 0.27 -16.65 -3.16
C LEU A 222 0.60 -16.15 -4.56
N ARG A 223 0.11 -16.84 -5.59
CA ARG A 223 0.24 -16.39 -6.98
C ARG A 223 -0.86 -15.38 -7.29
N ILE A 224 -0.46 -14.16 -7.61
CA ILE A 224 -1.32 -13.02 -7.97
C ILE A 224 -0.69 -12.30 -9.17
N SER A 225 -1.45 -11.50 -9.89
CA SER A 225 -0.97 -10.83 -11.12
C SER A 225 -0.65 -9.36 -10.87
N GLY A 226 0.23 -9.07 -9.91
CA GLY A 226 0.65 -7.71 -9.61
C GLY A 226 1.41 -7.55 -8.30
N GLU A 227 1.37 -6.33 -7.79
CA GLU A 227 1.95 -5.87 -6.54
C GLU A 227 0.86 -5.81 -5.46
N VAL A 228 1.01 -6.48 -4.31
CA VAL A 228 0.04 -6.39 -3.19
C VAL A 228 0.09 -5.00 -2.59
N THR A 229 -1.06 -4.35 -2.47
CA THR A 229 -1.22 -3.01 -1.90
C THR A 229 -2.07 -2.99 -0.61
N GLY A 230 -2.82 -4.06 -0.32
CA GLY A 230 -3.67 -4.17 0.85
C GLY A 230 -4.09 -5.61 1.15
N ALA A 231 -4.45 -5.91 2.39
CA ALA A 231 -4.91 -7.23 2.83
C ALA A 231 -5.88 -7.12 4.00
N ASP A 232 -6.94 -7.92 4.01
CA ASP A 232 -7.78 -8.14 5.20
C ASP A 232 -8.51 -9.50 5.18
N LEU A 233 -9.08 -9.91 6.30
CA LEU A 233 -9.76 -11.19 6.52
C LEU A 233 -11.17 -10.98 7.07
N SER A 234 -12.17 -11.67 6.51
CA SER A 234 -13.55 -11.58 6.97
C SER A 234 -13.71 -11.97 8.46
N PRO A 235 -14.70 -11.41 9.18
CA PRO A 235 -14.93 -11.74 10.60
C PRO A 235 -15.16 -13.23 10.93
N ASP A 236 -15.58 -14.07 9.96
CA ASP A 236 -15.66 -15.53 10.10
C ASP A 236 -14.36 -16.29 9.76
N GLY A 237 -13.31 -15.58 9.34
CA GLY A 237 -12.02 -16.15 8.96
C GLY A 237 -12.00 -16.87 7.61
N ARG A 238 -13.04 -16.75 6.78
CA ARG A 238 -13.21 -17.55 5.56
C ARG A 238 -12.78 -16.87 4.26
N HIS A 239 -12.88 -15.55 4.18
CA HIS A 239 -12.56 -14.78 2.98
C HIS A 239 -11.36 -13.88 3.23
N LEU A 240 -10.23 -14.18 2.58
CA LEU A 240 -9.05 -13.30 2.54
C LEU A 240 -9.16 -12.43 1.28
N ALA A 241 -9.14 -11.12 1.47
CA ALA A 241 -9.06 -10.13 0.40
C ALA A 241 -7.63 -9.62 0.29
N LEU A 242 -7.06 -9.58 -0.93
CA LEU A 242 -5.85 -8.81 -1.24
C LEU A 242 -6.14 -7.78 -2.33
N LEU A 243 -5.65 -6.56 -2.18
CA LEU A 243 -5.63 -5.56 -3.26
C LEU A 243 -4.31 -5.62 -4.02
N GLY A 244 -4.34 -5.20 -5.28
CA GLY A 244 -3.16 -4.86 -6.05
C GLY A 244 -3.42 -3.72 -7.05
N ARG A 245 -3.34 -2.48 -6.57
CA ARG A 245 -3.60 -1.18 -7.24
C ARG A 245 -4.96 -1.00 -7.95
N GLN A 246 -5.36 -1.91 -8.84
CA GLN A 246 -6.64 -1.90 -9.57
C GLN A 246 -7.23 -3.31 -9.75
N GLU A 247 -6.79 -4.29 -8.95
CA GLU A 247 -7.36 -5.64 -8.89
C GLU A 247 -7.63 -6.01 -7.42
N LEU A 248 -8.68 -6.79 -7.18
CA LEU A 248 -9.03 -7.41 -5.91
C LEU A 248 -8.97 -8.93 -6.08
N TYR A 249 -8.20 -9.61 -5.22
CA TYR A 249 -8.06 -11.06 -5.19
C TYR A 249 -8.79 -11.61 -3.96
N LEU A 250 -9.90 -12.32 -4.19
CA LEU A 250 -10.69 -12.96 -3.14
C LEU A 250 -10.34 -14.45 -3.04
N PHE A 251 -9.79 -14.86 -1.90
CA PHE A 251 -9.49 -16.25 -1.57
C PHE A 251 -10.54 -16.76 -0.56
N GLU A 252 -11.13 -17.93 -0.80
CA GLU A 252 -12.12 -18.54 0.11
C GLU A 252 -11.60 -19.85 0.72
N GLY A 253 -11.87 -20.05 2.01
CA GLY A 253 -11.61 -21.29 2.73
C GLY A 253 -12.69 -21.65 3.76
N ASN A 254 -12.39 -22.66 4.58
CA ASN A 254 -13.09 -22.90 5.84
C ASN A 254 -12.49 -22.10 7.00
N ASP A 255 -11.24 -21.65 6.82
CA ASP A 255 -10.43 -20.84 7.72
C ASP A 255 -9.33 -20.14 6.89
N LEU A 256 -8.53 -19.27 7.52
CA LEU A 256 -7.41 -18.58 6.90
C LEU A 256 -6.38 -19.57 6.30
N ASN A 257 -6.15 -20.73 6.93
CA ASN A 257 -5.24 -21.75 6.40
C ASN A 257 -5.77 -22.42 5.13
N GLY A 258 -7.09 -22.45 4.93
CA GLY A 258 -7.73 -22.85 3.67
C GLY A 258 -7.64 -21.75 2.62
N ALA A 259 -7.95 -20.51 2.98
CA ALA A 259 -7.88 -19.36 2.06
C ALA A 259 -6.46 -19.15 1.52
N LEU A 260 -5.42 -19.26 2.35
CA LEU A 260 -4.00 -19.21 1.95
C LEU A 260 -3.55 -20.35 1.01
N LYS A 261 -4.42 -21.34 0.74
CA LYS A 261 -4.19 -22.46 -0.20
C LYS A 261 -5.15 -22.42 -1.40
N ALA A 262 -6.09 -21.48 -1.44
CA ALA A 262 -7.07 -21.35 -2.50
C ALA A 262 -6.50 -20.69 -3.76
N THR A 263 -7.16 -20.93 -4.90
CA THR A 263 -6.99 -20.11 -6.10
C THR A 263 -7.91 -18.88 -5.98
N PRO A 264 -7.42 -17.65 -6.13
CA PRO A 264 -8.25 -16.46 -5.94
C PRO A 264 -9.23 -16.24 -7.11
N LYS A 265 -10.41 -15.70 -6.77
CA LYS A 265 -11.29 -14.96 -7.70
C LYS A 265 -10.70 -13.55 -7.87
N SER A 266 -10.08 -13.29 -9.01
CA SER A 266 -9.66 -11.93 -9.39
C SER A 266 -10.87 -11.09 -9.84
N VAL A 267 -10.94 -9.86 -9.36
CA VAL A 267 -11.96 -8.87 -9.72
C VAL A 267 -11.28 -7.56 -10.06
N SER A 268 -11.37 -7.14 -11.32
CA SER A 268 -10.78 -5.87 -11.75
C SER A 268 -11.55 -4.70 -11.16
N LEU A 269 -10.83 -3.81 -10.46
CA LEU A 269 -11.30 -2.53 -9.90
C LEU A 269 -10.93 -1.35 -10.82
N LYS A 270 -10.69 -1.63 -12.11
CA LYS A 270 -10.17 -0.65 -13.07
C LYS A 270 -10.97 0.64 -13.10
N GLY A 271 -10.30 1.75 -12.78
CA GLY A 271 -10.89 3.09 -12.70
C GLY A 271 -11.22 3.58 -11.29
N ALA A 272 -10.93 2.81 -10.24
CA ALA A 272 -11.03 3.28 -8.85
C ALA A 272 -9.96 4.33 -8.48
N GLY A 273 -8.72 4.17 -8.95
CA GLY A 273 -7.56 4.97 -8.52
C GLY A 273 -6.36 4.04 -8.32
N GLN A 274 -5.52 4.31 -7.33
CA GLN A 274 -4.57 3.35 -6.80
C GLN A 274 -5.06 2.83 -5.44
N THR A 275 -5.70 1.65 -5.40
CA THR A 275 -6.29 1.09 -4.18
C THR A 275 -5.21 0.51 -3.26
N GLU A 276 -5.05 1.04 -2.05
CA GLU A 276 -4.10 0.54 -1.04
C GLU A 276 -4.86 -0.02 0.18
N GLY A 277 -5.66 0.78 0.90
CA GLY A 277 -6.42 0.28 2.05
C GLY A 277 -7.62 -0.63 1.71
N VAL A 278 -7.82 -1.69 2.49
CA VAL A 278 -9.00 -2.58 2.44
C VAL A 278 -9.40 -3.00 3.86
N LEU A 279 -10.70 -3.15 4.12
CA LEU A 279 -11.26 -3.57 5.40
C LEU A 279 -12.62 -4.27 5.23
N PHE A 280 -12.84 -5.44 5.84
CA PHE A 280 -14.15 -6.08 5.91
C PHE A 280 -15.04 -5.40 6.95
N LEU A 281 -16.20 -4.91 6.50
CA LEU A 281 -17.25 -4.35 7.36
C LEU A 281 -18.17 -5.46 7.92
N ASP A 282 -18.31 -6.54 7.17
CA ASP A 282 -18.99 -7.79 7.49
C ASP A 282 -18.45 -8.91 6.56
N ASN A 283 -18.96 -10.13 6.62
CA ASN A 283 -18.42 -11.25 5.81
C ASN A 283 -18.61 -11.11 4.29
N GLY A 284 -19.45 -10.19 3.81
CA GLY A 284 -19.76 -9.96 2.39
C GLY A 284 -19.47 -8.55 1.88
N THR A 285 -19.07 -7.63 2.75
CA THR A 285 -18.87 -6.21 2.43
C THR A 285 -17.45 -5.74 2.78
N LEU A 286 -16.75 -5.17 1.80
CA LEU A 286 -15.47 -4.47 1.97
C LEU A 286 -15.67 -2.94 1.90
N LEU A 287 -14.91 -2.21 2.71
CA LEU A 287 -14.49 -0.83 2.44
C LEU A 287 -13.09 -0.89 1.77
N ILE A 288 -12.86 -0.04 0.78
CA ILE A 288 -11.60 0.11 0.05
C ILE A 288 -11.27 1.60 -0.04
N SER A 289 -10.02 1.98 0.19
CA SER A 289 -9.50 3.32 -0.05
C SER A 289 -8.46 3.33 -1.17
N THR A 290 -8.25 4.50 -1.76
CA THR A 290 -7.11 4.76 -2.65
C THR A 290 -6.06 5.67 -1.99
N GLU A 291 -4.85 5.64 -2.53
CA GLU A 291 -3.78 6.59 -2.25
C GLU A 291 -4.33 8.03 -2.33
N GLU A 292 -5.04 8.37 -3.40
CA GLU A 292 -5.66 9.69 -3.60
C GLU A 292 -6.86 9.99 -2.67
N GLY A 293 -7.23 9.07 -1.78
CA GLY A 293 -8.26 9.26 -0.76
C GLY A 293 -9.70 8.97 -1.19
N ALA A 294 -9.93 8.38 -2.36
CA ALA A 294 -11.28 7.96 -2.77
C ALA A 294 -11.73 6.73 -1.97
N LEU A 295 -12.97 6.72 -1.48
CA LEU A 295 -13.54 5.61 -0.69
C LEU A 295 -14.62 4.86 -1.46
N TYR A 296 -14.51 3.53 -1.47
CA TYR A 296 -15.43 2.63 -2.16
C TYR A 296 -15.92 1.51 -1.24
N ARG A 297 -17.20 1.13 -1.37
CA ARG A 297 -17.73 -0.11 -0.81
C ARG A 297 -17.80 -1.18 -1.91
N TYR A 298 -17.33 -2.39 -1.63
CA TYR A 298 -17.41 -3.55 -2.54
C TYR A 298 -18.22 -4.70 -1.90
N ASN A 299 -19.08 -5.34 -2.69
CA ASN A 299 -19.95 -6.44 -2.26
C ASN A 299 -19.57 -7.73 -3.01
N LEU A 300 -19.33 -8.83 -2.28
CA LEU A 300 -18.64 -10.05 -2.77
C LEU A 300 -19.35 -10.84 -3.89
#